data_AF-A0AAJ1BJP6-F1
#
_entry.id   AF-A0AAJ1BJP6-F1
#
_cell.length_a   1.000
_cell.length_b   1.000
_cell.length_c   1.000
_cell.angle_alpha   90.00
_cell.angle_beta   90.00
_cell.angle_gamma   90.00
#
_symmetry.space_group_name_H-M   'P 1'
#
loop_
_entity.id
_entity.type
_entity.pdbx_description
1 polymer ?
#
loop_
_entity_poly.entity_id
_entity_poly.type
_entity_poly.pdbx_seq_one_letter_code
_entity_poly.pdbx_strand_id
1 'polypeptide(L)'
;MSETHLTQQKFADLPLCDEVKQALNENGFEHCTPIQALSLPVLLEKKDIAGQAQTGTGKTLAFLVATFNHLLTTPIPDNRQLNQPRAIVMAPTRELAIQIAKDATLLSKHSGLKVGIVYGGEGYETQRKVLDKGVDVLIGTTGRIIDYVRQGVINLSAIQAVVLDEADRMFDLGFIKDIRFLFRRMPDAKDRLNMLFSATLSMKVQELAYDHMNDPVKVEIAPEEKTSRNIKEEIFYPSMEDKLKLLHSLIEEDWPEKAIVFANTKYQCENLWASLEADGHRVGLLTGDVPQKKRLKILEQFTQSELDILVATDVAARGLHISDVSHVYNYDLPDDCEDYVHRIGRTGRAGQKGVSVSFACEEYALNLPAIEDYIKHSIPVTSYDRDALIDIPPPVKIHRKPHTGGRNLRDRNGSPRPSGAHRSGGGRPPRHDRTRRHS
;
A
#
# COMPACT_ATOMS: atom_id res chain seq x y z
N MET A 1 -25.07 -10.40 3.00
CA MET A 1 -24.95 -9.05 2.43
C MET A 1 -26.00 -8.20 3.11
N SER A 2 -25.60 -7.29 3.99
CA SER A 2 -26.54 -6.43 4.72
C SER A 2 -27.11 -5.37 3.77
N GLU A 3 -28.44 -5.23 3.74
CA GLU A 3 -29.22 -4.35 2.86
C GLU A 3 -28.97 -2.84 3.07
N THR A 4 -28.06 -2.44 3.96
CA THR A 4 -27.97 -1.07 4.48
C THR A 4 -27.15 -0.08 3.64
N HIS A 5 -26.64 -0.45 2.47
CA HIS A 5 -25.72 0.41 1.69
C HIS A 5 -26.08 0.60 0.21
N LEU A 6 -27.30 0.23 -0.22
CA LEU A 6 -27.73 0.36 -1.62
C LEU A 6 -28.72 1.52 -1.78
N THR A 7 -28.56 2.26 -2.87
CA THR A 7 -29.48 3.32 -3.30
C THR A 7 -30.62 2.75 -4.14
N GLN A 8 -31.63 3.56 -4.44
CA GLN A 8 -32.70 3.16 -5.38
C GLN A 8 -32.25 3.19 -6.85
N GLN A 9 -31.07 3.73 -7.15
CA GLN A 9 -30.54 3.79 -8.51
C GLN A 9 -30.13 2.40 -8.99
N LYS A 10 -30.79 1.88 -10.03
CA LYS A 10 -30.38 0.61 -10.64
C LYS A 10 -29.28 0.80 -11.66
N PHE A 11 -28.40 -0.20 -11.79
CA PHE A 11 -27.43 -0.23 -12.88
C PHE A 11 -28.09 -0.31 -14.26
N ALA A 12 -29.24 -1.00 -14.34
CA ALA A 12 -30.00 -1.17 -15.58
C ALA A 12 -30.48 0.17 -16.19
N ASP A 13 -30.73 1.16 -15.32
CA ASP A 13 -31.23 2.48 -15.70
C ASP A 13 -30.12 3.41 -16.21
N LEU A 14 -28.85 3.04 -16.00
CA LEU A 14 -27.72 3.80 -16.52
C LEU A 14 -27.48 3.49 -18.02
N PRO A 15 -26.96 4.45 -18.80
CA PRO A 15 -26.65 4.27 -20.22
C PRO A 15 -25.35 3.46 -20.43
N LEU A 16 -25.34 2.23 -19.93
CA LEU A 16 -24.25 1.26 -20.05
C LEU A 16 -24.43 0.37 -21.28
N CYS A 17 -23.32 -0.09 -21.86
CA CYS A 17 -23.31 -1.15 -22.87
C CYS A 17 -23.93 -2.45 -22.35
N ASP A 18 -24.53 -3.23 -23.26
CA ASP A 18 -25.23 -4.48 -22.92
C ASP A 18 -24.28 -5.51 -22.29
N GLU A 19 -23.02 -5.59 -22.73
CA GLU A 19 -22.01 -6.48 -22.16
C GLU A 19 -21.73 -6.16 -20.68
N VAL A 20 -21.71 -4.88 -20.34
CA VAL A 20 -21.50 -4.41 -18.96
C VAL A 20 -22.74 -4.71 -18.11
N LYS A 21 -23.94 -4.43 -18.64
CA LYS A 21 -25.21 -4.72 -17.96
C LYS A 21 -25.38 -6.22 -17.69
N GLN A 22 -25.06 -7.06 -18.68
CA GLN A 22 -25.10 -8.51 -18.53
C GLN A 22 -24.15 -9.00 -17.44
N ALA A 23 -22.90 -8.52 -17.45
CA ALA A 23 -21.91 -8.87 -16.44
C ALA A 23 -22.36 -8.49 -15.02
N LEU A 24 -22.96 -7.31 -14.85
CA LEU A 24 -23.50 -6.86 -13.57
C LEU A 24 -24.68 -7.72 -13.10
N ASN A 25 -25.64 -8.01 -13.98
CA ASN A 25 -26.82 -8.79 -13.66
C ASN A 25 -26.48 -10.24 -13.27
N GLU A 26 -25.59 -10.91 -14.01
CA GLU A 26 -25.15 -12.29 -13.70
C GLU A 26 -24.49 -12.43 -12.33
N ASN A 27 -24.00 -11.33 -11.76
CA ASN A 27 -23.32 -11.31 -10.47
C ASN A 27 -24.17 -10.65 -9.36
N GLY A 28 -25.46 -10.40 -9.63
CA GLY A 28 -26.40 -9.89 -8.65
C GLY A 28 -26.25 -8.40 -8.32
N PHE A 29 -25.57 -7.62 -9.15
CA PHE A 29 -25.47 -6.17 -8.98
C PHE A 29 -26.69 -5.46 -9.57
N GLU A 30 -27.78 -5.39 -8.80
CA GLU A 30 -29.00 -4.71 -9.24
C GLU A 30 -28.97 -3.20 -8.95
N HIS A 31 -28.61 -2.82 -7.73
CA HIS A 31 -28.66 -1.44 -7.23
C HIS A 31 -27.26 -0.88 -6.97
N CYS A 32 -27.09 0.42 -7.18
CA CYS A 32 -25.84 1.14 -6.95
C CYS A 32 -25.65 1.46 -5.46
N THR A 33 -24.42 1.36 -4.96
CA THR A 33 -23.99 2.02 -3.72
C THR A 33 -23.96 3.55 -3.88
N PRO A 34 -23.92 4.34 -2.80
CA PRO A 34 -23.87 5.81 -2.88
C PRO A 34 -22.75 6.35 -3.77
N ILE A 35 -21.53 5.80 -3.66
CA ILE A 35 -20.42 6.24 -4.52
C ILE A 35 -20.69 5.93 -5.99
N GLN A 36 -21.23 4.75 -6.30
CA GLN A 36 -21.58 4.35 -7.67
C GLN A 36 -22.68 5.23 -8.25
N ALA A 37 -23.73 5.51 -7.47
CA ALA A 37 -24.86 6.33 -7.91
C ALA A 37 -24.45 7.79 -8.20
N LEU A 38 -23.49 8.32 -7.45
CA LEU A 38 -22.98 9.68 -7.67
C LEU A 38 -21.88 9.74 -8.74
N SER A 39 -21.01 8.74 -8.83
CA SER A 39 -19.87 8.77 -9.75
C SER A 39 -20.24 8.32 -11.17
N LEU A 40 -21.06 7.27 -11.32
CA LEU A 40 -21.30 6.67 -12.65
C LEU A 40 -21.97 7.65 -13.62
N PRO A 41 -23.02 8.42 -13.27
CA PRO A 41 -23.63 9.35 -14.21
C PRO A 41 -22.62 10.34 -14.81
N VAL A 42 -21.73 10.86 -13.97
CA VAL A 42 -20.67 11.80 -14.38
C VAL A 42 -19.62 11.12 -15.27
N LEU A 43 -19.16 9.92 -14.90
CA LEU A 43 -18.18 9.16 -15.69
C LEU A 43 -18.73 8.74 -17.06
N LEU A 44 -20.03 8.43 -17.15
CA LEU A 44 -20.70 8.05 -18.39
C LEU A 44 -20.87 9.25 -19.35
N GLU A 45 -20.88 10.47 -18.82
CA GLU A 45 -20.75 11.71 -19.60
C GLU A 45 -19.29 12.01 -20.02
N LYS A 46 -18.35 11.09 -19.76
CA LYS A 46 -16.91 11.22 -20.03
C LYS A 46 -16.25 12.39 -19.29
N LYS A 47 -16.77 12.76 -18.13
CA LYS A 47 -16.16 13.75 -17.23
C LYS A 47 -15.29 13.05 -16.19
N ASP A 48 -14.19 13.70 -15.86
CA ASP A 48 -13.25 13.21 -14.85
C ASP A 48 -13.83 13.29 -13.44
N ILE A 49 -13.35 12.42 -12.54
CA ILE A 49 -13.77 12.43 -11.13
C ILE A 49 -12.59 12.34 -10.19
N ALA A 50 -12.65 13.17 -9.13
CA ALA A 50 -11.93 12.96 -7.88
C ALA A 50 -12.91 12.49 -6.80
N GLY A 51 -12.93 11.18 -6.55
CA GLY A 51 -13.86 10.51 -5.67
C GLY A 51 -13.28 10.24 -4.29
N GLN A 52 -13.92 10.77 -3.25
CA GLN A 52 -13.64 10.42 -1.86
C GLN A 52 -14.65 9.40 -1.35
N ALA A 53 -14.16 8.23 -0.96
CA ALA A 53 -14.98 7.23 -0.28
C ALA A 53 -14.11 6.24 0.49
N GLN A 54 -14.63 5.66 1.57
CA GLN A 54 -13.94 4.64 2.35
C GLN A 54 -13.80 3.31 1.59
N THR A 55 -12.94 2.41 2.05
CA THR A 55 -12.83 1.04 1.50
C THR A 55 -14.12 0.26 1.72
N GLY A 56 -14.51 -0.62 0.80
CA GLY A 56 -15.72 -1.43 0.93
C GLY A 56 -17.03 -0.73 0.52
N THR A 57 -16.98 0.54 0.10
CA THR A 57 -18.15 1.30 -0.35
C THR A 57 -18.53 1.06 -1.81
N GLY A 58 -17.80 0.21 -2.55
CA GLY A 58 -18.11 -0.12 -3.95
C GLY A 58 -17.33 0.68 -5.00
N LYS A 59 -16.26 1.41 -4.62
CA LYS A 59 -15.40 2.19 -5.54
C LYS A 59 -14.85 1.36 -6.71
N THR A 60 -14.36 0.16 -6.41
CA THR A 60 -13.76 -0.75 -7.40
C THR A 60 -14.71 -1.02 -8.57
N LEU A 61 -15.95 -1.41 -8.25
CA LEU A 61 -16.94 -1.66 -9.29
C LEU A 61 -17.31 -0.37 -10.04
N ALA A 62 -17.37 0.78 -9.36
CA ALA A 62 -17.69 2.07 -10.00
C ALA A 62 -16.71 2.42 -11.13
N PHE A 63 -15.40 2.42 -10.84
CA PHE A 63 -14.42 2.77 -11.86
C PHE A 63 -14.23 1.67 -12.90
N LEU A 64 -14.40 0.40 -12.53
CA LEU A 64 -14.30 -0.70 -13.50
C LEU A 64 -15.46 -0.65 -14.51
N VAL A 65 -16.69 -0.45 -14.03
CA VAL A 65 -17.87 -0.28 -14.90
C VAL A 65 -17.67 0.90 -15.85
N ALA A 66 -17.23 2.05 -15.34
CA ALA A 66 -16.94 3.22 -16.15
C ALA A 66 -15.82 2.96 -17.18
N THR A 67 -14.72 2.31 -16.76
CA THR A 67 -13.59 1.98 -17.63
C THR A 67 -14.03 1.07 -18.78
N PHE A 68 -14.70 -0.04 -18.47
CA PHE A 68 -15.13 -1.01 -19.48
C PHE A 68 -16.14 -0.39 -20.43
N ASN A 69 -17.13 0.34 -19.91
CA ASN A 69 -18.09 1.06 -20.75
C ASN A 69 -17.40 2.09 -21.67
N HIS A 70 -16.44 2.85 -21.15
CA HIS A 70 -15.69 3.82 -21.93
C HIS A 70 -14.89 3.15 -23.06
N LEU A 71 -14.23 2.01 -22.79
CA LEU A 71 -13.47 1.28 -23.80
C LEU A 71 -14.36 0.61 -24.87
N LEU A 72 -15.56 0.17 -24.51
CA LEU A 72 -16.52 -0.42 -25.45
C LEU A 72 -17.17 0.64 -26.35
N THR A 73 -17.42 1.84 -25.81
CA THR A 73 -18.06 2.95 -26.55
C THR A 73 -17.08 3.88 -27.26
N THR A 74 -15.77 3.70 -27.07
CA THR A 74 -14.74 4.52 -27.69
C THR A 74 -13.98 3.69 -28.73
N PRO A 75 -13.81 4.20 -29.97
CA PRO A 75 -13.05 3.50 -30.99
C PRO A 75 -11.62 3.15 -30.54
N ILE A 76 -11.11 2.02 -31.01
CA ILE A 76 -9.71 1.64 -30.80
C ILE A 76 -8.84 2.58 -31.65
N PRO A 77 -7.75 3.17 -31.11
CA PRO A 77 -6.86 4.00 -31.91
C PRO A 77 -6.26 3.21 -33.09
N ASP A 78 -6.33 3.75 -34.31
CA ASP A 78 -5.96 3.04 -35.55
C ASP A 78 -4.53 2.49 -35.57
N ASN A 79 -3.59 3.22 -34.93
CA ASN A 79 -2.17 2.88 -34.89
C ASN A 79 -1.75 2.19 -33.59
N ARG A 80 -2.71 1.61 -32.85
CA ARG A 80 -2.44 0.94 -31.58
C ARG A 80 -1.54 -0.29 -31.78
N GLN A 81 -0.47 -0.35 -31.02
CA GLN A 81 0.44 -1.50 -30.96
C GLN A 81 0.03 -2.48 -29.86
N LEU A 82 0.49 -3.72 -29.96
CA LEU A 82 0.11 -4.79 -29.02
C LEU A 82 0.53 -4.49 -27.57
N ASN A 83 1.66 -3.78 -27.38
CA ASN A 83 2.17 -3.38 -26.08
C ASN A 83 1.55 -2.07 -25.54
N GLN A 84 0.49 -1.57 -26.17
CA GLN A 84 -0.21 -0.35 -25.78
C GLN A 84 -1.57 -0.69 -25.15
N PRO A 85 -1.67 -0.76 -23.81
CA PRO A 85 -2.97 -0.86 -23.15
C PRO A 85 -3.84 0.37 -23.44
N ARG A 86 -5.16 0.18 -23.44
CA ARG A 86 -6.15 1.26 -23.59
C ARG A 86 -6.61 1.82 -22.26
N ALA A 87 -6.56 1.02 -21.19
CA ALA A 87 -6.80 1.51 -19.85
C ALA A 87 -5.72 1.04 -18.87
N ILE A 88 -5.47 1.84 -17.85
CA ILE A 88 -4.57 1.50 -16.76
C ILE A 88 -5.20 1.78 -15.40
N VAL A 89 -5.11 0.81 -14.49
CA VAL A 89 -5.52 0.94 -13.10
C VAL A 89 -4.30 0.77 -12.22
N MET A 90 -3.92 1.85 -11.54
CA MET A 90 -2.81 1.86 -10.60
C MET A 90 -3.35 1.60 -9.20
N ALA A 91 -2.69 0.70 -8.47
CA ALA A 91 -2.92 0.42 -7.06
C ALA A 91 -1.61 0.57 -6.25
N PRO A 92 -1.64 0.97 -4.97
CA PRO A 92 -0.45 1.10 -4.14
C PRO A 92 0.16 -0.26 -3.75
N THR A 93 -0.66 -1.30 -3.64
CA THR A 93 -0.24 -2.61 -3.13
C THR A 93 -0.59 -3.74 -4.10
N ARG A 94 0.15 -4.84 -3.98
CA ARG A 94 -0.07 -6.05 -4.78
C ARG A 94 -1.44 -6.65 -4.50
N GLU A 95 -1.80 -6.68 -3.23
CA GLU A 95 -3.05 -7.26 -2.73
C GLU A 95 -4.25 -6.54 -3.35
N LEU A 96 -4.23 -5.20 -3.36
CA LEU A 96 -5.28 -4.42 -3.99
C LEU A 96 -5.31 -4.64 -5.50
N ALA A 97 -4.16 -4.65 -6.18
CA ALA A 97 -4.10 -4.93 -7.62
C ALA A 97 -4.74 -6.29 -7.97
N ILE A 98 -4.48 -7.33 -7.17
CA ILE A 98 -5.08 -8.67 -7.34
C ILE A 98 -6.60 -8.63 -7.14
N GLN A 99 -7.09 -7.92 -6.12
CA GLN A 99 -8.52 -7.77 -5.88
C GLN A 99 -9.21 -7.07 -7.05
N ILE A 100 -8.67 -5.93 -7.51
CA ILE A 100 -9.20 -5.20 -8.66
C ILE A 100 -9.22 -6.10 -9.92
N ALA A 101 -8.16 -6.86 -10.17
CA ALA A 101 -8.12 -7.75 -11.35
C ALA A 101 -9.14 -8.90 -11.26
N LYS A 102 -9.38 -9.43 -10.06
CA LYS A 102 -10.44 -10.42 -9.84
C LYS A 102 -11.80 -9.82 -10.17
N ASP A 103 -12.08 -8.60 -9.71
CA ASP A 103 -13.33 -7.90 -10.00
C ASP A 103 -13.45 -7.51 -11.48
N ALA A 104 -12.34 -7.16 -12.14
CA ALA A 104 -12.33 -6.86 -13.57
C ALA A 104 -12.62 -8.09 -14.44
N THR A 105 -12.32 -9.30 -13.94
CA THR A 105 -12.55 -10.55 -14.67
C THR A 105 -14.04 -10.75 -14.98
N LEU A 106 -14.91 -10.34 -14.05
CA LEU A 106 -16.36 -10.35 -14.19
C LEU A 106 -16.84 -9.59 -15.44
N LEU A 107 -16.27 -8.41 -15.69
CA LEU A 107 -16.60 -7.56 -16.84
C LEU A 107 -15.92 -8.04 -18.13
N SER A 108 -14.70 -8.55 -18.02
CA SER A 108 -13.94 -9.07 -19.17
C SER A 108 -14.59 -10.27 -19.86
N LYS A 109 -15.30 -11.11 -19.08
CA LYS A 109 -15.96 -12.32 -19.59
C LYS A 109 -16.98 -12.01 -20.70
N HIS A 110 -17.65 -10.87 -20.61
CA HIS A 110 -18.70 -10.46 -21.56
C HIS A 110 -18.25 -9.40 -22.55
N SER A 111 -17.29 -8.55 -22.19
CA SER A 111 -16.82 -7.45 -23.06
C SER A 111 -15.80 -7.86 -24.13
N GLY A 112 -15.17 -9.03 -24.00
CA GLY A 112 -14.08 -9.46 -24.90
C GLY A 112 -12.76 -8.68 -24.70
N LEU A 113 -12.71 -7.73 -23.77
CA LEU A 113 -11.50 -6.97 -23.43
C LEU A 113 -10.54 -7.83 -22.61
N LYS A 114 -9.25 -7.81 -22.97
CA LYS A 114 -8.21 -8.57 -22.28
C LYS A 114 -7.68 -7.79 -21.07
N VAL A 115 -7.74 -8.41 -19.90
CA VAL A 115 -7.22 -7.85 -18.64
C VAL A 115 -5.86 -8.48 -18.32
N GLY A 116 -4.86 -7.63 -18.05
CA GLY A 116 -3.55 -8.04 -17.54
C GLY A 116 -3.32 -7.52 -16.14
N ILE A 117 -2.56 -8.27 -15.34
CA ILE A 117 -2.14 -7.85 -14.00
C ILE A 117 -0.61 -7.86 -13.86
N VAL A 118 -0.06 -6.80 -13.27
CA VAL A 118 1.38 -6.68 -12.99
C VAL A 118 1.68 -6.15 -11.59
N TYR A 119 2.61 -6.77 -10.89
CA TYR A 119 3.02 -6.31 -9.54
C TYR A 119 4.39 -6.86 -9.13
N GLY A 120 4.99 -6.25 -8.12
CA GLY A 120 6.27 -6.68 -7.54
C GLY A 120 6.20 -8.02 -6.80
N GLY A 121 7.34 -8.72 -6.69
CA GLY A 121 7.47 -9.96 -5.90
C GLY A 121 7.08 -11.26 -6.62
N GLU A 122 6.71 -11.18 -7.90
CA GLU A 122 6.55 -12.33 -8.80
C GLU A 122 7.55 -12.22 -9.97
N GLY A 123 7.86 -13.37 -10.59
CA GLY A 123 8.80 -13.48 -11.69
C GLY A 123 8.50 -12.52 -12.83
N TYR A 124 9.50 -11.74 -13.23
CA TYR A 124 9.36 -10.72 -14.27
C TYR A 124 8.93 -11.32 -15.63
N GLU A 125 9.46 -12.50 -15.94
CA GLU A 125 9.22 -13.26 -17.17
C GLU A 125 7.78 -13.76 -17.31
N THR A 126 7.11 -14.16 -16.21
CA THR A 126 5.74 -14.68 -16.30
C THR A 126 4.76 -13.56 -16.63
N GLN A 127 4.90 -12.41 -15.96
CA GLN A 127 4.09 -11.23 -16.24
C GLN A 127 4.39 -10.65 -17.64
N ARG A 128 5.64 -10.66 -18.08
CA ARG A 128 6.01 -10.21 -19.43
C ARG A 128 5.31 -11.03 -20.52
N LYS A 129 5.27 -12.35 -20.38
CA LYS A 129 4.55 -13.24 -21.33
C LYS A 129 3.05 -12.95 -21.42
N VAL A 130 2.44 -12.43 -20.36
CA VAL A 130 1.04 -11.99 -20.40
C VAL A 130 0.92 -10.71 -21.24
N LEU A 131 1.81 -9.74 -21.03
CA LEU A 131 1.84 -8.49 -21.77
C LEU A 131 2.17 -8.68 -23.26
N ASP A 132 3.05 -9.64 -23.59
CA ASP A 132 3.42 -9.96 -24.98
C ASP A 132 2.23 -10.46 -25.82
N LYS A 133 1.15 -10.97 -25.18
CA LYS A 133 -0.09 -11.36 -25.86
C LYS A 133 -1.04 -10.19 -26.14
N GLY A 134 -0.70 -9.00 -25.65
CA GLY A 134 -1.50 -7.79 -25.68
C GLY A 134 -2.62 -7.79 -24.65
N VAL A 135 -2.77 -6.65 -23.98
CA VAL A 135 -3.82 -6.40 -22.99
C VAL A 135 -4.53 -5.08 -23.31
N ASP A 136 -5.82 -5.02 -23.05
CA ASP A 136 -6.63 -3.80 -23.22
C ASP A 136 -6.69 -3.01 -21.92
N VAL A 137 -6.83 -3.71 -20.79
CA VAL A 137 -6.86 -3.13 -19.44
C VAL A 137 -5.67 -3.67 -18.66
N LEU A 138 -4.76 -2.80 -18.22
CA LEU A 138 -3.64 -3.16 -17.38
C LEU A 138 -3.87 -2.72 -15.94
N ILE A 139 -3.92 -3.67 -15.02
CA ILE A 139 -4.07 -3.43 -13.59
C ILE A 139 -2.74 -3.72 -12.91
N GLY A 140 -2.27 -2.87 -12.00
CA GLY A 140 -1.02 -3.19 -11.35
C GLY A 140 -0.53 -2.22 -10.30
N THR A 141 0.56 -2.62 -9.63
CA THR A 141 1.22 -1.71 -8.70
C THR A 141 1.99 -0.63 -9.45
N THR A 142 1.93 0.60 -8.95
CA THR A 142 2.59 1.76 -9.57
C THR A 142 4.06 1.49 -9.86
N GLY A 143 4.79 0.89 -8.91
CA GLY A 143 6.19 0.51 -9.06
C GLY A 143 6.47 -0.48 -10.21
N ARG A 144 5.64 -1.52 -10.39
CA ARG A 144 5.86 -2.49 -11.48
C ARG A 144 5.47 -1.92 -12.85
N ILE A 145 4.41 -1.10 -12.88
CA ILE A 145 3.99 -0.41 -14.10
C ILE A 145 5.11 0.51 -14.59
N ILE A 146 5.71 1.32 -13.71
CA ILE A 146 6.78 2.23 -14.11
C ILE A 146 8.03 1.48 -14.60
N ASP A 147 8.36 0.34 -14.00
CA ASP A 147 9.46 -0.50 -14.46
C ASP A 147 9.22 -0.98 -15.90
N TYR A 148 8.02 -1.49 -16.20
CA TYR A 148 7.67 -1.95 -17.55
C TYR A 148 7.65 -0.81 -18.57
N VAL A 149 7.19 0.38 -18.20
CA VAL A 149 7.26 1.58 -19.06
C VAL A 149 8.70 1.99 -19.33
N ARG A 150 9.55 2.03 -18.30
CA ARG A 150 10.97 2.41 -18.45
C ARG A 150 11.75 1.43 -19.31
N GLN A 151 11.41 0.14 -19.26
CA GLN A 151 12.02 -0.89 -20.07
C GLN A 151 11.43 -0.98 -21.49
N GLY A 152 10.41 -0.19 -21.81
CA GLY A 152 9.72 -0.24 -23.11
C GLY A 152 8.87 -1.50 -23.33
N VAL A 153 8.58 -2.26 -22.27
CA VAL A 153 7.71 -3.45 -22.33
C VAL A 153 6.27 -3.03 -22.60
N ILE A 154 5.83 -1.90 -22.03
CA ILE A 154 4.53 -1.29 -22.34
C ILE A 154 4.72 0.18 -22.73
N ASN A 155 3.82 0.68 -23.57
CA ASN A 155 3.77 2.07 -23.98
C ASN A 155 2.37 2.64 -23.68
N LEU A 156 2.31 3.80 -23.04
CA LEU A 156 1.06 4.40 -22.54
C LEU A 156 0.39 5.37 -23.53
N SER A 157 0.91 5.49 -24.75
CA SER A 157 0.43 6.47 -25.75
C SER A 157 -0.98 6.18 -26.29
N ALA A 158 -1.57 5.02 -26.00
CA ALA A 158 -2.93 4.65 -26.43
C ALA A 158 -3.95 4.64 -25.26
N ILE A 159 -3.58 5.16 -24.09
CA ILE A 159 -4.46 5.20 -22.93
C ILE A 159 -5.65 6.13 -23.19
N GLN A 160 -6.84 5.56 -23.06
CA GLN A 160 -8.14 6.24 -23.13
C GLN A 160 -8.80 6.36 -21.76
N ALA A 161 -8.42 5.53 -20.78
CA ALA A 161 -8.89 5.64 -19.41
C ALA A 161 -7.77 5.35 -18.39
N VAL A 162 -7.71 6.13 -17.32
CA VAL A 162 -6.74 5.93 -16.23
C VAL A 162 -7.43 6.02 -14.87
N VAL A 163 -7.09 5.08 -13.99
CA VAL A 163 -7.58 5.02 -12.61
C VAL A 163 -6.39 5.05 -11.64
N LEU A 164 -6.49 5.93 -10.64
CA LEU A 164 -5.69 5.91 -9.42
C LEU A 164 -6.60 5.44 -8.27
N ASP A 165 -6.40 4.24 -7.75
CA ASP A 165 -7.14 3.75 -6.57
C ASP A 165 -6.26 3.83 -5.32
N GLU A 166 -6.83 4.26 -4.20
CA GLU A 166 -6.10 4.64 -2.98
C GLU A 166 -4.95 5.63 -3.26
N ALA A 167 -5.30 6.77 -3.87
CA ALA A 167 -4.31 7.78 -4.27
C ALA A 167 -3.51 8.35 -3.08
N ASP A 168 -4.17 8.70 -1.98
CA ASP A 168 -3.57 9.05 -0.69
C ASP A 168 -2.47 8.06 -0.26
N ARG A 169 -2.77 6.77 -0.35
CA ARG A 169 -1.83 5.70 0.00
C ARG A 169 -0.62 5.67 -0.93
N MET A 170 -0.80 5.93 -2.22
CA MET A 170 0.33 6.03 -3.15
C MET A 170 1.25 7.22 -2.81
N PHE A 171 0.69 8.32 -2.31
CA PHE A 171 1.48 9.46 -1.82
C PHE A 171 2.34 9.07 -0.64
N ASP A 172 1.78 8.39 0.35
CA ASP A 172 2.50 7.96 1.54
C ASP A 172 3.67 7.03 1.22
N LEU A 173 3.49 6.17 0.20
CA LEU A 173 4.53 5.26 -0.28
C LEU A 173 5.57 5.96 -1.17
N GLY A 174 5.43 7.27 -1.40
CA GLY A 174 6.38 8.08 -2.17
C GLY A 174 6.22 7.95 -3.69
N PHE A 175 5.14 7.36 -4.20
CA PHE A 175 4.94 7.13 -5.63
C PHE A 175 4.55 8.37 -6.43
N ILE A 176 4.38 9.54 -5.80
CA ILE A 176 3.95 10.77 -6.48
C ILE A 176 4.81 11.12 -7.71
N LYS A 177 6.13 11.01 -7.61
CA LYS A 177 7.03 11.30 -8.74
C LYS A 177 6.85 10.30 -9.87
N ASP A 178 6.58 9.05 -9.53
CA ASP A 178 6.37 7.96 -10.46
C ASP A 178 5.01 8.09 -11.17
N ILE A 179 3.95 8.45 -10.45
CA ILE A 179 2.63 8.75 -11.03
C ILE A 179 2.72 9.90 -12.03
N ARG A 180 3.35 11.02 -11.63
CA ARG A 180 3.58 12.16 -12.53
C ARG A 180 4.40 11.77 -13.76
N PHE A 181 5.37 10.85 -13.60
CA PHE A 181 6.15 10.31 -14.71
C PHE A 181 5.31 9.50 -15.70
N LEU A 182 4.36 8.70 -15.20
CA LEU A 182 3.45 7.90 -16.00
C LEU A 182 2.44 8.79 -16.75
N PHE A 183 1.83 9.77 -16.07
CA PHE A 183 0.88 10.70 -16.69
C PHE A 183 1.47 11.48 -17.87
N ARG A 184 2.75 11.90 -17.77
CA ARG A 184 3.46 12.58 -18.87
C ARG A 184 3.71 11.70 -20.11
N ARG A 185 3.40 10.40 -20.04
CA ARG A 185 3.58 9.44 -21.15
C ARG A 185 2.25 8.92 -21.71
N MET A 186 1.13 9.43 -21.19
CA MET A 186 -0.21 9.17 -21.69
C MET A 186 -0.62 10.29 -22.68
N PRO A 187 -1.68 10.10 -23.49
CA PRO A 187 -2.35 11.20 -24.23
C PRO A 187 -2.73 12.35 -23.32
N ASP A 188 -3.05 13.55 -23.81
CA ASP A 188 -3.38 14.68 -22.94
C ASP A 188 -4.55 14.37 -21.98
N ALA A 189 -4.60 15.03 -20.82
CA ALA A 189 -5.63 14.78 -19.81
C ALA A 189 -7.06 14.95 -20.36
N LYS A 190 -7.26 15.86 -21.31
CA LYS A 190 -8.58 16.10 -21.97
C LYS A 190 -8.99 15.00 -22.96
N ASP A 191 -8.04 14.18 -23.42
CA ASP A 191 -8.25 13.17 -24.47
C ASP A 191 -8.47 11.76 -23.88
N ARG A 192 -8.49 11.65 -22.55
CA ARG A 192 -8.66 10.40 -21.80
C ARG A 192 -9.57 10.63 -20.59
N LEU A 193 -10.28 9.60 -20.16
CA LEU A 193 -11.07 9.61 -18.93
C LEU A 193 -10.16 9.39 -17.72
N ASN A 194 -10.10 10.35 -16.80
CA ASN A 194 -9.29 10.26 -15.59
C ASN A 194 -10.19 10.05 -14.35
N MET A 195 -9.81 9.06 -13.56
CA MET A 195 -10.52 8.67 -12.35
C MET A 195 -9.52 8.60 -11.19
N LEU A 196 -9.76 9.39 -10.15
CA LEU A 196 -9.00 9.33 -8.91
C LEU A 196 -9.94 8.92 -7.79
N PHE A 197 -9.58 7.87 -7.06
CA PHE A 197 -10.30 7.39 -5.89
C PHE A 197 -9.38 7.35 -4.68
N SER A 198 -9.85 7.89 -3.56
CA SER A 198 -9.06 8.04 -2.34
C SER A 198 -9.95 7.93 -1.11
N ALA A 199 -9.40 7.51 0.03
CA ALA A 199 -10.12 7.58 1.30
C ALA A 199 -10.14 9.03 1.81
N THR A 200 -9.04 9.76 1.61
CA THR A 200 -8.92 11.18 1.91
C THR A 200 -8.56 11.98 0.65
N LEU A 201 -9.17 13.17 0.48
CA LEU A 201 -8.74 14.14 -0.52
C LEU A 201 -7.82 15.18 0.12
N SER A 202 -6.68 14.74 0.64
CA SER A 202 -5.66 15.65 1.17
C SER A 202 -5.21 16.67 0.12
N MET A 203 -4.66 17.81 0.55
CA MET A 203 -4.20 18.86 -0.36
C MET A 203 -3.28 18.34 -1.48
N LYS A 204 -2.43 17.36 -1.16
CA LYS A 204 -1.51 16.73 -2.12
C LYS A 204 -2.27 15.92 -3.18
N VAL A 205 -3.28 15.16 -2.78
CA VAL A 205 -4.13 14.40 -3.70
C VAL A 205 -4.93 15.34 -4.60
N GLN A 206 -5.45 16.44 -4.05
CA GLN A 206 -6.15 17.46 -4.82
C GLN A 206 -5.23 18.18 -5.83
N GLU A 207 -3.98 18.48 -5.45
CA GLU A 207 -2.97 19.05 -6.34
C GLU A 207 -2.71 18.11 -7.53
N LEU A 208 -2.55 16.80 -7.29
CA LEU A 208 -2.37 15.83 -8.37
C LEU A 208 -3.57 15.79 -9.32
N ALA A 209 -4.79 15.80 -8.78
CA ALA A 209 -5.99 15.86 -9.59
C ALA A 209 -6.02 17.13 -10.46
N TYR A 210 -5.73 18.28 -9.86
CA TYR A 210 -5.70 19.56 -10.55
C TYR A 210 -4.64 19.61 -11.68
N ASP A 211 -3.45 19.07 -11.45
CA ASP A 211 -2.34 19.10 -12.40
C ASP A 211 -2.52 18.15 -13.59
N HIS A 212 -3.20 17.02 -13.39
CA HIS A 212 -3.15 15.87 -14.31
C HIS A 212 -4.51 15.36 -14.81
N MET A 213 -5.61 15.97 -14.38
CA MET A 213 -6.97 15.66 -14.83
C MET A 213 -7.60 16.89 -15.51
N ASN A 214 -8.69 16.67 -16.23
CA ASN A 214 -9.43 17.70 -16.95
C ASN A 214 -10.69 18.09 -16.18
N ASP A 215 -10.58 19.16 -15.38
CA ASP A 215 -11.67 19.72 -14.55
C ASP A 215 -12.48 18.65 -13.80
N PRO A 216 -11.83 17.88 -12.90
CA PRO A 216 -12.45 16.71 -12.29
C PRO A 216 -13.59 17.11 -11.34
N VAL A 217 -14.74 16.47 -11.51
CA VAL A 217 -15.88 16.62 -10.59
C VAL A 217 -15.51 15.97 -9.26
N LYS A 218 -15.59 16.73 -8.18
CA LYS A 218 -15.41 16.20 -6.82
C LYS A 218 -16.65 15.45 -6.39
N VAL A 219 -16.51 14.16 -6.11
CA VAL A 219 -17.58 13.32 -5.57
C VAL A 219 -17.16 12.88 -4.18
N GLU A 220 -17.81 13.43 -3.17
CA GLU A 220 -17.51 13.13 -1.78
C GLU A 220 -18.68 12.34 -1.17
N ILE A 221 -18.42 11.09 -0.81
CA ILE A 221 -19.30 10.37 0.10
C ILE A 221 -18.83 10.74 1.49
N ALA A 222 -19.57 11.63 2.13
CA ALA A 222 -19.40 11.87 3.55
C ALA A 222 -19.42 10.51 4.25
N PRO A 223 -18.39 10.18 5.04
CA PRO A 223 -18.53 9.10 5.99
C PRO A 223 -19.81 9.35 6.78
N GLU A 224 -20.68 8.35 6.95
CA GLU A 224 -21.81 8.51 7.87
C GLU A 224 -21.29 9.00 9.23
N GLU A 225 -20.07 8.57 9.62
CA GLU A 225 -19.22 9.15 10.67
C GLU A 225 -17.72 8.94 10.38
N LYS A 226 -16.85 9.87 10.83
CA LYS A 226 -15.38 9.77 10.64
C LYS A 226 -14.75 8.62 11.42
N THR A 227 -15.35 8.24 12.55
CA THR A 227 -15.05 7.02 13.30
C THR A 227 -16.30 6.14 13.28
N SER A 228 -16.14 4.82 13.23
CA SER A 228 -17.29 3.93 13.30
C SER A 228 -17.89 4.03 14.71
N ARG A 229 -19.18 4.41 14.83
CA ARG A 229 -19.99 4.40 16.07
C ARG A 229 -19.84 3.15 16.94
N ASN A 230 -19.33 2.07 16.35
CA ASN A 230 -19.14 0.77 16.97
C ASN A 230 -17.75 0.56 17.57
N ILE A 231 -16.86 1.56 17.55
CA ILE A 231 -15.51 1.49 18.15
C ILE A 231 -15.55 2.17 19.51
N LYS A 232 -15.29 1.41 20.58
CA LYS A 232 -14.98 1.98 21.90
C LYS A 232 -13.55 2.49 21.86
N GLU A 233 -13.36 3.79 22.02
CA GLU A 233 -12.04 4.43 22.05
C GLU A 233 -11.67 4.79 23.49
N GLU A 234 -10.42 4.54 23.86
CA GLU A 234 -9.86 4.98 25.14
C GLU A 234 -8.37 5.31 25.02
N ILE A 235 -7.92 6.22 25.88
CA ILE A 235 -6.53 6.68 25.91
C ILE A 235 -5.96 6.62 27.32
N PHE A 236 -4.73 6.11 27.41
CA PHE A 236 -3.92 6.08 28.63
C PHE A 236 -2.71 7.01 28.47
N TYR A 237 -2.21 7.54 29.58
CA TYR A 237 -0.99 8.35 29.65
C TYR A 237 0.12 7.62 30.41
N PRO A 238 0.70 6.53 29.86
CA PRO A 238 1.75 5.82 30.55
C PRO A 238 3.08 6.54 30.49
N SER A 239 3.90 6.35 31.52
CA SER A 239 5.34 6.62 31.43
C SER A 239 5.99 5.66 30.42
N MET A 240 7.16 6.01 29.88
CA MET A 240 7.88 5.12 28.96
C MET A 240 8.23 3.76 29.59
N GLU A 241 8.47 3.73 30.90
CA GLU A 241 8.78 2.51 31.65
C GLU A 241 7.55 1.61 31.81
N ASP A 242 6.39 2.21 32.08
CA ASP A 242 5.13 1.47 32.30
C ASP A 242 4.52 1.00 30.98
N LYS A 243 4.77 1.71 29.89
CA LYS A 243 4.07 1.56 28.60
C LYS A 243 4.03 0.12 28.09
N LEU A 244 5.14 -0.61 28.20
CA LEU A 244 5.20 -2.00 27.76
C LEU A 244 4.41 -2.92 28.70
N LYS A 245 4.53 -2.75 30.02
CA LYS A 245 3.77 -3.55 31.00
C LYS A 245 2.26 -3.28 30.88
N LEU A 246 1.88 -2.03 30.65
CA LEU A 246 0.48 -1.66 30.42
C LEU A 246 -0.11 -2.37 29.20
N LEU A 247 0.63 -2.48 28.09
CA LEU A 247 0.16 -3.25 26.93
C LEU A 247 -0.15 -4.70 27.31
N HIS A 248 0.78 -5.37 28.01
CA HIS A 248 0.61 -6.75 28.43
C HIS A 248 -0.56 -6.90 29.42
N SER A 249 -0.67 -6.02 30.41
CA SER A 249 -1.80 -5.99 31.35
C SER A 249 -3.15 -5.87 30.65
N LEU A 250 -3.28 -4.97 29.67
CA LEU A 250 -4.54 -4.77 28.95
C LEU A 250 -4.87 -5.95 28.03
N ILE A 251 -3.87 -6.57 27.39
CA ILE A 251 -4.09 -7.78 26.58
C ILE A 251 -4.58 -8.93 27.45
N GLU A 252 -4.03 -9.09 28.66
CA GLU A 252 -4.44 -10.15 29.59
C GLU A 252 -5.83 -9.90 30.18
N GLU A 253 -6.17 -8.64 30.46
CA GLU A 253 -7.49 -8.24 30.99
C GLU A 253 -8.59 -8.38 29.93
N ASP A 254 -8.37 -7.86 28.72
CA ASP A 254 -9.38 -7.85 27.65
C ASP A 254 -9.49 -9.19 26.92
N TRP A 255 -8.42 -9.98 26.92
CA TRP A 255 -8.28 -11.25 26.18
C TRP A 255 -8.79 -11.17 24.73
N PRO A 256 -8.16 -10.35 23.87
CA PRO A 256 -8.69 -10.04 22.55
C PRO A 256 -8.66 -11.26 21.61
N GLU A 257 -9.78 -11.54 20.92
CA GLU A 257 -9.82 -12.60 19.89
C GLU A 257 -8.76 -12.40 18.79
N LYS A 258 -8.62 -11.16 18.29
CA LYS A 258 -7.58 -10.75 17.35
C LYS A 258 -7.21 -9.30 17.59
N ALA A 259 -5.92 -9.03 17.74
CA ALA A 259 -5.41 -7.70 18.00
C ALA A 259 -4.38 -7.23 16.95
N ILE A 260 -4.36 -5.93 16.68
CA ILE A 260 -3.24 -5.29 16.00
C ILE A 260 -2.62 -4.24 16.92
N VAL A 261 -1.31 -4.34 17.12
CA VAL A 261 -0.50 -3.38 17.89
C VAL A 261 0.33 -2.54 16.92
N PHE A 262 0.05 -1.24 16.88
CA PHE A 262 0.73 -0.28 16.02
C PHE A 262 1.82 0.48 16.74
N ALA A 263 3.00 0.54 16.12
CA ALA A 263 4.11 1.40 16.56
C ALA A 263 4.72 2.13 15.35
N ASN A 264 5.30 3.31 15.61
CA ASN A 264 5.72 4.21 14.52
C ASN A 264 7.03 3.75 13.86
N THR A 265 7.88 3.01 14.59
CA THR A 265 9.18 2.55 14.09
C THR A 265 9.29 1.04 14.01
N LYS A 266 10.03 0.54 13.02
CA LYS A 266 10.35 -0.89 12.91
C LYS A 266 11.06 -1.45 14.14
N TYR A 267 11.91 -0.63 14.77
CA TYR A 267 12.65 -1.03 15.96
C TYR A 267 11.69 -1.26 17.13
N GLN A 268 10.72 -0.37 17.31
CA GLN A 268 9.70 -0.53 18.33
C GLN A 268 8.83 -1.74 18.06
N CYS A 269 8.41 -1.97 16.80
CA CYS A 269 7.69 -3.19 16.44
C CYS A 269 8.48 -4.48 16.75
N GLU A 270 9.79 -4.50 16.47
CA GLU A 270 10.64 -5.64 16.78
C GLU A 270 10.71 -5.90 18.30
N ASN A 271 10.84 -4.86 19.12
CA ASN A 271 10.87 -4.98 20.58
C ASN A 271 9.53 -5.48 21.13
N LEU A 272 8.43 -4.92 20.64
CA LEU A 272 7.08 -5.33 21.04
C LEU A 272 6.82 -6.79 20.68
N TRP A 273 7.17 -7.20 19.47
CA TRP A 273 7.06 -8.59 19.03
C TRP A 273 7.89 -9.53 19.92
N ALA A 274 9.14 -9.17 20.21
CA ALA A 274 10.01 -9.98 21.06
C ALA A 274 9.54 -10.09 22.52
N SER A 275 8.88 -9.04 23.04
CA SER A 275 8.26 -9.05 24.37
C SER A 275 7.03 -9.97 24.42
N LEU A 276 6.10 -9.79 23.47
CA LEU A 276 4.88 -10.59 23.39
C LEU A 276 5.18 -12.07 23.09
N GLU A 277 6.20 -12.35 22.27
CA GLU A 277 6.66 -13.73 22.01
C GLU A 277 7.26 -14.37 23.28
N ALA A 278 8.03 -13.60 24.07
CA ALA A 278 8.60 -14.10 25.33
C ALA A 278 7.53 -14.46 26.36
N ASP A 279 6.40 -13.75 26.33
CA ASP A 279 5.23 -13.98 27.17
C ASP A 279 4.31 -15.10 26.65
N GLY A 280 4.65 -15.70 25.52
CA GLY A 280 3.95 -16.87 24.97
C GLY A 280 2.77 -16.54 24.05
N HIS A 281 2.55 -15.28 23.69
CA HIS A 281 1.48 -14.92 22.75
C HIS A 281 1.78 -15.41 21.32
N ARG A 282 0.73 -15.77 20.58
CA ARG A 282 0.80 -16.11 19.15
C ARG A 282 0.88 -14.83 18.32
N VAL A 283 2.07 -14.27 18.21
CA VAL A 283 2.31 -12.94 17.65
C VAL A 283 3.10 -12.95 16.33
N GLY A 284 2.59 -12.22 15.34
CA GLY A 284 3.27 -11.96 14.06
C GLY A 284 3.88 -10.55 13.99
N LEU A 285 5.00 -10.42 13.27
CA LEU A 285 5.65 -9.13 13.01
C LEU A 285 5.48 -8.71 11.54
N LEU A 286 4.96 -7.50 11.33
CA LEU A 286 4.69 -6.93 10.01
C LEU A 286 5.34 -5.56 9.87
N THR A 287 6.58 -5.52 9.38
CA THR A 287 7.34 -4.28 9.10
C THR A 287 7.76 -4.23 7.64
N GLY A 288 8.25 -3.06 7.18
CA GLY A 288 8.74 -2.88 5.81
C GLY A 288 9.92 -3.80 5.43
N ASP A 289 10.66 -4.30 6.40
CA ASP A 289 11.81 -5.19 6.20
C ASP A 289 11.39 -6.66 6.04
N VAL A 290 10.12 -7.01 6.30
CA VAL A 290 9.62 -8.39 6.17
C VAL A 290 9.48 -8.74 4.68
N PRO A 291 10.18 -9.80 4.20
CA PRO A 291 10.06 -10.20 2.79
C PRO A 291 8.62 -10.56 2.41
N GLN A 292 8.18 -10.20 1.20
CA GLN A 292 6.79 -10.33 0.77
C GLN A 292 6.19 -11.74 0.95
N LYS A 293 6.95 -12.80 0.64
CA LYS A 293 6.48 -14.19 0.84
C LYS A 293 6.18 -14.49 2.32
N LYS A 294 7.02 -13.99 3.22
CA LYS A 294 6.84 -14.14 4.67
C LYS A 294 5.66 -13.27 5.15
N ARG A 295 5.52 -12.06 4.62
CA ARG A 295 4.38 -11.18 4.86
C ARG A 295 3.04 -11.84 4.52
N LEU A 296 2.92 -12.43 3.32
CA LEU A 296 1.70 -13.15 2.91
C LEU A 296 1.39 -14.32 3.85
N LYS A 297 2.42 -15.10 4.23
CA LYS A 297 2.26 -16.19 5.19
C LYS A 297 1.76 -15.68 6.54
N ILE A 298 2.37 -14.64 7.11
CA ILE A 298 1.95 -14.07 8.41
C ILE A 298 0.49 -13.63 8.36
N LEU A 299 0.07 -12.99 7.27
CA LEU A 299 -1.32 -12.54 7.09
C LEU A 299 -2.30 -13.70 6.92
N GLU A 300 -1.92 -14.74 6.20
CA GLU A 300 -2.69 -15.98 6.10
C GLU A 300 -2.86 -16.63 7.48
N GLN A 301 -1.77 -16.75 8.25
CA GLN A 301 -1.78 -17.30 9.61
C GLN A 301 -2.67 -16.48 10.55
N PHE A 302 -2.60 -15.15 10.49
CA PHE A 302 -3.48 -14.29 11.27
C PHE A 302 -4.96 -14.39 10.85
N THR A 303 -5.21 -14.52 9.55
CA THR A 303 -6.58 -14.69 9.03
C THR A 303 -7.17 -16.03 9.49
N GLN A 304 -6.37 -17.08 9.52
CA GLN A 304 -6.73 -18.43 9.98
C GLN A 304 -6.72 -18.61 11.51
N SER A 305 -6.48 -17.55 12.28
CA SER A 305 -6.38 -17.58 13.76
C SER A 305 -5.28 -18.49 14.30
N GLU A 306 -4.22 -18.71 13.49
CA GLU A 306 -2.96 -19.30 13.97
C GLU A 306 -2.13 -18.26 14.74
N LEU A 307 -2.31 -16.98 14.41
CA LEU A 307 -1.79 -15.83 15.16
C LEU A 307 -2.97 -15.01 15.68
N ASP A 308 -2.85 -14.56 16.93
CA ASP A 308 -3.86 -13.74 17.61
C ASP A 308 -3.49 -12.26 17.59
N ILE A 309 -2.19 -11.95 17.52
CA ILE A 309 -1.69 -10.58 17.59
C ILE A 309 -0.79 -10.30 16.39
N LEU A 310 -1.00 -9.14 15.76
CA LEU A 310 -0.06 -8.59 14.78
C LEU A 310 0.57 -7.31 15.31
N VAL A 311 1.90 -7.27 15.36
CA VAL A 311 2.64 -6.03 15.59
C VAL A 311 3.03 -5.45 14.24
N ALA A 312 2.63 -4.19 13.98
CA ALA A 312 2.82 -3.58 12.68
C ALA A 312 3.20 -2.10 12.71
N THR A 313 3.86 -1.66 11.65
CA THR A 313 3.99 -0.23 11.29
C THR A 313 2.87 0.17 10.32
N ASP A 314 2.51 1.45 10.24
CA ASP A 314 1.49 1.93 9.29
C ASP A 314 1.81 1.51 7.86
N VAL A 315 3.03 1.76 7.41
CA VAL A 315 3.49 1.41 6.06
C VAL A 315 3.30 -0.08 5.75
N ALA A 316 3.55 -0.95 6.72
CA ALA A 316 3.37 -2.39 6.53
C ALA A 316 1.90 -2.84 6.66
N ALA A 317 1.04 -2.08 7.33
CA ALA A 317 -0.35 -2.47 7.57
C ALA A 317 -1.35 -1.90 6.55
N ARG A 318 -1.11 -0.71 5.95
CA ARG A 318 -2.11 -0.14 5.02
C ARG A 318 -2.16 -0.90 3.68
N GLY A 319 -3.36 -0.98 3.09
CA GLY A 319 -3.68 -1.78 1.91
C GLY A 319 -3.93 -3.27 2.18
N LEU A 320 -3.97 -3.68 3.46
CA LEU A 320 -4.32 -5.04 3.85
C LEU A 320 -5.77 -5.11 4.28
N HIS A 321 -6.54 -5.99 3.64
CA HIS A 321 -7.88 -6.32 4.10
C HIS A 321 -7.78 -7.36 5.23
N ILE A 322 -7.54 -6.87 6.44
CA ILE A 322 -7.53 -7.68 7.65
C ILE A 322 -8.95 -7.64 8.22
N SER A 323 -9.69 -8.73 8.04
CA SER A 323 -11.04 -8.89 8.61
C SER A 323 -10.95 -9.32 10.07
N ASP A 324 -12.01 -9.05 10.83
CA ASP A 324 -12.26 -9.68 12.14
C ASP A 324 -11.24 -9.34 13.25
N VAL A 325 -10.76 -8.09 13.28
CA VAL A 325 -9.93 -7.60 14.39
C VAL A 325 -10.84 -7.07 15.49
N SER A 326 -10.73 -7.60 16.71
CA SER A 326 -11.52 -7.14 17.86
C SER A 326 -10.88 -5.92 18.54
N HIS A 327 -9.54 -5.86 18.58
CA HIS A 327 -8.80 -4.81 19.29
C HIS A 327 -7.71 -4.17 18.44
N VAL A 328 -7.59 -2.85 18.54
CA VAL A 328 -6.48 -2.08 17.99
C VAL A 328 -5.77 -1.39 19.15
N TYR A 329 -4.48 -1.65 19.31
CA TYR A 329 -3.64 -0.96 20.27
C TYR A 329 -2.73 0.02 19.51
N ASN A 330 -2.98 1.32 19.64
CA ASN A 330 -2.05 2.37 19.21
C ASN A 330 -0.97 2.51 20.28
N TYR A 331 0.02 1.62 20.25
CA TYR A 331 1.13 1.67 21.19
C TYR A 331 1.86 3.01 21.07
N ASP A 332 2.13 3.47 19.86
CA ASP A 332 2.54 4.86 19.62
C ASP A 332 1.39 5.61 18.95
N LEU A 333 1.09 6.84 19.35
CA LEU A 333 0.16 7.67 18.56
C LEU A 333 0.81 7.99 17.19
N PRO A 334 0.06 7.92 16.08
CA PRO A 334 0.61 8.20 14.76
C PRO A 334 1.04 9.67 14.63
N ASP A 335 2.03 9.91 13.77
CA ASP A 335 2.50 11.28 13.47
C ASP A 335 1.48 12.06 12.62
N ASP A 336 0.77 11.37 11.73
CA ASP A 336 -0.30 11.95 10.90
C ASP A 336 -1.69 11.58 11.48
N CYS A 337 -2.58 12.56 11.62
CA CYS A 337 -3.92 12.32 12.19
C CYS A 337 -4.81 11.41 11.33
N GLU A 338 -4.60 11.39 10.01
CA GLU A 338 -5.31 10.49 9.10
C GLU A 338 -5.00 9.01 9.40
N ASP A 339 -3.78 8.71 9.83
CA ASP A 339 -3.38 7.35 10.18
C ASP A 339 -4.12 6.81 11.39
N TYR A 340 -4.47 7.67 12.34
CA TYR A 340 -5.26 7.25 13.50
C TYR A 340 -6.57 6.59 13.03
N VAL A 341 -7.31 7.26 12.13
CA VAL A 341 -8.54 6.71 11.55
C VAL A 341 -8.29 5.41 10.79
N HIS A 342 -7.16 5.31 10.06
CA HIS A 342 -6.80 4.09 9.34
C HIS A 342 -6.44 2.90 10.24
N ARG A 343 -5.85 3.17 11.41
CA ARG A 343 -5.51 2.16 12.42
C ARG A 343 -6.76 1.66 13.12
N ILE A 344 -7.58 2.56 13.67
CA ILE A 344 -8.79 2.15 14.39
C ILE A 344 -9.82 1.52 13.45
N GLY A 345 -9.84 1.93 12.17
CA GLY A 345 -10.66 1.30 11.13
C GLY A 345 -10.24 -0.13 10.76
N ARG A 346 -9.26 -0.73 11.44
CA ARG A 346 -8.99 -2.18 11.36
C ARG A 346 -10.00 -2.98 12.19
N THR A 347 -10.57 -2.39 13.25
CA THR A 347 -11.65 -2.98 14.03
C THR A 347 -13.01 -2.36 13.70
N GLY A 348 -14.09 -2.87 14.30
CA GLY A 348 -15.44 -2.30 14.15
C GLY A 348 -16.05 -2.39 12.74
N ARG A 349 -15.60 -3.35 11.92
CA ARG A 349 -16.04 -3.54 10.53
C ARG A 349 -17.35 -4.33 10.44
N ALA A 350 -18.10 -4.12 9.35
CA ALA A 350 -19.32 -4.88 9.02
C ALA A 350 -20.38 -4.93 10.16
N GLY A 351 -20.48 -3.87 10.95
CA GLY A 351 -21.44 -3.76 12.07
C GLY A 351 -20.99 -4.42 13.37
N GLN A 352 -19.79 -5.02 13.42
CA GLN A 352 -19.22 -5.54 14.67
C GLN A 352 -18.76 -4.41 15.60
N LYS A 353 -18.72 -4.70 16.90
CA LYS A 353 -18.09 -3.83 17.89
C LYS A 353 -16.57 -4.00 17.84
N GLY A 354 -15.86 -2.92 18.09
CA GLY A 354 -14.40 -2.89 18.16
C GLY A 354 -13.91 -2.09 19.36
N VAL A 355 -12.66 -2.33 19.77
CA VAL A 355 -12.00 -1.55 20.81
C VAL A 355 -10.72 -0.96 20.24
N SER A 356 -10.49 0.33 20.49
CA SER A 356 -9.27 1.04 20.19
C SER A 356 -8.67 1.62 21.47
N VAL A 357 -7.51 1.12 21.84
CA VAL A 357 -6.75 1.56 23.00
C VAL A 357 -5.53 2.34 22.52
N SER A 358 -5.34 3.55 23.02
CA SER A 358 -4.22 4.40 22.61
C SER A 358 -3.33 4.81 23.78
N PHE A 359 -2.02 4.89 23.57
CA PHE A 359 -1.08 5.35 24.58
C PHE A 359 -0.47 6.70 24.19
N ALA A 360 -0.85 7.75 24.92
CA ALA A 360 -0.22 9.07 24.85
C ALA A 360 0.97 9.12 25.81
N CYS A 361 2.10 8.53 25.41
CA CYS A 361 3.36 8.62 26.16
C CYS A 361 4.07 9.96 25.91
N GLU A 362 5.12 10.23 26.69
CA GLU A 362 5.91 11.49 26.62
C GLU A 362 6.41 11.84 25.21
N GLU A 363 6.72 10.84 24.38
CA GLU A 363 7.21 11.05 23.01
C GLU A 363 6.12 11.44 22.00
N TYR A 364 4.92 10.85 22.10
CA TYR A 364 3.88 10.97 21.07
C TYR A 364 2.60 11.67 21.53
N ALA A 365 2.50 12.08 22.80
CA ALA A 365 1.33 12.81 23.33
C ALA A 365 1.06 14.13 22.58
N LEU A 366 2.10 14.76 22.00
CA LEU A 366 1.97 15.98 21.20
C LEU A 366 1.17 15.78 19.89
N ASN A 367 1.01 14.54 19.43
CA ASN A 367 0.23 14.24 18.23
C ASN A 367 -1.29 14.22 18.51
N LEU A 368 -1.70 14.07 19.78
CA LEU A 368 -3.09 13.91 20.18
C LEU A 368 -4.00 15.10 19.76
N PRO A 369 -3.63 16.38 19.94
CA PRO A 369 -4.51 17.49 19.57
C PRO A 369 -4.89 17.51 18.08
N ALA A 370 -3.95 17.17 17.20
CA ALA A 370 -4.22 17.08 15.76
C ALA A 370 -5.14 15.90 15.43
N ILE A 371 -5.01 14.79 16.16
CA ILE A 371 -5.89 13.62 16.05
C ILE A 371 -7.31 13.98 16.48
N GLU A 372 -7.49 14.55 17.69
CA GLU A 372 -8.81 14.93 18.22
C GLU A 372 -9.51 15.98 17.36
N ASP A 373 -8.78 16.98 16.85
CA ASP A 373 -9.35 17.95 15.90
C ASP A 373 -9.79 17.26 14.60
N TYR A 374 -9.04 16.27 14.11
CA TYR A 374 -9.39 15.56 12.89
C TYR A 374 -10.64 14.69 13.05
N ILE A 375 -10.72 13.91 14.14
CA ILE A 375 -11.86 13.01 14.46
C ILE A 375 -13.06 13.76 15.08
N LYS A 376 -12.89 15.05 15.41
CA LYS A 376 -13.93 15.96 15.92
C LYS A 376 -14.53 15.57 17.27
N HIS A 377 -13.80 14.81 18.08
CA HIS A 377 -14.14 14.51 19.47
C HIS A 377 -12.86 14.20 20.27
N SER A 378 -12.94 14.31 21.59
CA SER A 378 -11.83 13.91 22.48
C SER A 378 -11.91 12.43 22.84
N ILE A 379 -10.75 11.79 22.95
CA ILE A 379 -10.67 10.37 23.29
C ILE A 379 -10.82 10.23 24.82
N PRO A 380 -11.76 9.42 25.32
CA PRO A 380 -11.96 9.22 26.76
C PRO A 380 -10.69 8.74 27.46
N VAL A 381 -10.30 9.42 28.52
CA VAL A 381 -9.11 9.08 29.29
C VAL A 381 -9.43 7.97 30.30
N THR A 382 -8.63 6.92 30.28
CA THR A 382 -8.66 5.83 31.27
C THR A 382 -7.38 5.85 32.09
N SER A 383 -7.51 5.77 33.41
CA SER A 383 -6.39 5.65 34.34
C SER A 383 -5.96 4.19 34.49
N TYR A 384 -4.66 3.95 34.65
CA TYR A 384 -4.14 2.64 35.06
C TYR A 384 -3.47 2.75 36.43
N ASP A 385 -3.47 1.65 37.18
CA ASP A 385 -2.71 1.53 38.43
C ASP A 385 -1.32 0.95 38.11
N ARG A 386 -0.28 1.73 38.39
CA ARG A 386 1.11 1.33 38.16
C ARG A 386 1.50 0.12 39.00
N ASP A 387 0.97 0.03 40.22
CA ASP A 387 1.34 -1.05 41.16
C ASP A 387 0.63 -2.36 40.82
N ALA A 388 -0.41 -2.31 39.97
CA ALA A 388 -1.15 -3.47 39.46
C ALA A 388 -0.65 -3.97 38.10
N LEU A 389 0.36 -3.32 37.51
CA LEU A 389 0.93 -3.74 36.23
C LEU A 389 1.61 -5.10 36.35
N ILE A 390 1.37 -5.98 35.38
CA ILE A 390 1.96 -7.32 35.41
C ILE A 390 3.46 -7.26 35.11
N ASP A 391 4.21 -8.13 35.77
CA ASP A 391 5.60 -8.34 35.43
C ASP A 391 5.71 -9.16 34.14
N ILE A 392 6.58 -8.70 33.25
CA ILE A 392 6.77 -9.30 31.93
C ILE A 392 8.10 -10.05 31.87
N PRO A 393 8.17 -11.20 31.16
CA PRO A 393 9.42 -11.90 30.96
C PRO A 393 10.40 -11.07 30.11
N PRO A 394 11.72 -11.35 30.21
CA PRO A 394 12.70 -10.67 29.39
C PRO A 394 12.46 -10.98 27.90
N PRO A 395 12.56 -9.98 27.00
CA PRO A 395 12.24 -10.14 25.59
C PRO A 395 13.17 -11.14 24.88
N VAL A 396 12.66 -11.83 23.87
CA VAL A 396 13.43 -12.78 23.06
C VAL A 396 14.60 -12.06 22.36
N LYS A 397 15.77 -12.71 22.32
CA LYS A 397 16.98 -12.15 21.67
C LYS A 397 16.83 -12.11 20.15
N ILE A 398 16.65 -10.91 19.60
CA ILE A 398 16.65 -10.68 18.15
C ILE A 398 18.07 -10.85 17.60
N HIS A 399 18.33 -11.96 16.91
CA HIS A 399 19.61 -12.19 16.24
C HIS A 399 19.70 -11.36 14.95
N ARG A 400 20.22 -10.14 15.06
CA ARG A 400 20.61 -9.36 13.88
C ARG A 400 21.87 -9.98 13.29
N LYS A 401 21.81 -10.50 12.06
CA LYS A 401 23.04 -10.82 11.32
C LYS A 401 23.87 -9.53 11.28
N PRO A 402 25.10 -9.50 11.81
CA PRO A 402 25.93 -8.31 11.70
C PRO A 402 26.05 -7.98 10.22
N HIS A 403 25.71 -6.74 9.87
CA HIS A 403 26.05 -6.20 8.57
C HIS A 403 27.57 -6.24 8.48
N THR A 404 28.11 -7.28 7.86
CA THR A 404 29.48 -7.29 7.36
C THR A 404 29.49 -6.30 6.20
N GLY A 405 29.53 -5.02 6.56
CA GLY A 405 29.91 -3.96 5.64
C GLY A 405 31.26 -4.35 5.07
N GLY A 406 31.27 -4.73 3.80
CA GLY A 406 32.47 -5.03 3.05
C GLY A 406 33.37 -3.80 3.01
N ARG A 407 34.17 -3.60 4.05
CA ARG A 407 35.40 -2.83 3.94
C ARG A 407 36.34 -3.69 3.10
N ASN A 408 36.33 -3.42 1.79
CA ASN A 408 37.46 -3.70 0.91
C ASN A 408 38.70 -3.00 1.49
N LEU A 409 39.39 -3.67 2.40
CA LEU A 409 40.79 -3.40 2.75
C LEU A 409 41.66 -4.03 1.68
N ARG A 410 41.67 -3.40 0.50
CA ARG A 410 42.72 -3.56 -0.51
C ARG A 410 43.18 -2.16 -0.87
N ASP A 411 44.18 -1.71 -0.12
CA ASP A 411 45.36 -0.99 -0.63
C ASP A 411 46.13 -0.37 0.53
N ARG A 412 47.14 -1.10 0.99
CA ARG A 412 48.40 -0.56 1.52
C ARG A 412 49.35 -1.72 1.83
N ASN A 413 49.84 -2.37 0.77
CA ASN A 413 51.09 -3.11 0.87
C ASN A 413 52.17 -2.26 0.20
N GLY A 414 52.71 -1.31 0.97
CA GLY A 414 53.90 -0.56 0.59
C GLY A 414 55.09 -1.51 0.58
N SER A 415 55.66 -1.72 -0.60
CA SER A 415 56.94 -2.39 -0.76
C SER A 415 58.03 -1.63 0.01
N PRO A 416 58.88 -2.30 0.82
CA PRO A 416 59.99 -1.63 1.49
C PRO A 416 61.08 -1.29 0.48
N ARG A 417 61.52 -0.02 0.46
CA ARG A 417 62.77 0.39 -0.21
C ARG A 417 63.96 -0.33 0.45
N PRO A 418 64.90 -0.90 -0.32
CA PRO A 418 66.15 -1.39 0.23
C PRO A 418 67.15 -0.24 0.38
N SER A 419 67.53 0.05 1.62
CA SER A 419 68.73 0.82 1.97
C SER A 419 69.96 -0.06 1.76
N GLY A 420 70.93 0.45 1.01
CA GLY A 420 72.19 -0.25 0.76
C GLY A 420 73.18 -0.16 1.92
N ALA A 421 74.04 -1.17 2.04
CA ALA A 421 75.45 -1.03 2.41
C ALA A 421 76.22 -2.36 2.22
N HIS A 422 77.46 -2.21 1.75
CA HIS A 422 78.58 -3.17 1.70
C HIS A 422 78.59 -4.24 0.59
N ARG A 423 79.39 -4.05 -0.48
CA ARG A 423 80.86 -4.22 -0.63
C ARG A 423 81.36 -5.65 -0.38
N SER A 424 81.64 -6.37 -1.47
CA SER A 424 82.95 -6.96 -1.80
C SER A 424 82.80 -7.77 -3.10
N GLY A 425 83.41 -7.33 -4.21
CA GLY A 425 84.53 -8.05 -4.82
C GLY A 425 84.01 -8.81 -6.04
N GLY A 426 84.21 -8.35 -7.27
CA GLY A 426 85.48 -8.39 -8.00
C GLY A 426 85.14 -8.84 -9.43
N GLY A 427 85.94 -8.44 -10.42
CA GLY A 427 85.81 -8.94 -11.79
C GLY A 427 85.33 -7.91 -12.81
N ARG A 428 86.29 -7.27 -13.46
CA ARG A 428 86.17 -6.38 -14.62
C ARG A 428 86.12 -7.25 -15.93
N PRO A 429 86.03 -6.67 -17.14
CA PRO A 429 84.92 -6.78 -18.12
C PRO A 429 85.43 -7.48 -19.43
N PRO A 430 85.05 -7.17 -20.71
CA PRO A 430 83.98 -6.35 -21.31
C PRO A 430 83.31 -6.91 -22.62
N ARG A 431 82.36 -6.11 -23.15
CA ARG A 431 82.08 -5.83 -24.59
C ARG A 431 81.51 -6.95 -25.50
N HIS A 432 80.37 -6.69 -26.16
CA HIS A 432 80.34 -6.18 -27.54
C HIS A 432 78.95 -5.75 -28.03
N ASP A 433 78.97 -4.67 -28.82
CA ASP A 433 78.15 -4.32 -30.01
C ASP A 433 76.68 -4.72 -30.14
N ARG A 434 75.78 -3.74 -30.32
CA ARG A 434 75.41 -3.08 -31.60
C ARG A 434 74.52 -3.93 -32.52
N THR A 435 73.30 -3.40 -32.65
CA THR A 435 72.61 -3.06 -33.91
C THR A 435 71.87 -4.11 -34.72
N ARG A 436 70.80 -3.58 -35.34
CA ARG A 436 70.01 -3.99 -36.52
C ARG A 436 68.89 -4.99 -36.25
N ARG A 437 67.62 -4.58 -36.39
CA ARG A 437 66.83 -4.23 -37.61
C ARG A 437 66.41 -5.47 -38.40
N HIS A 438 65.20 -5.34 -38.95
CA HIS A 438 64.44 -6.25 -39.82
C HIS A 438 63.57 -7.24 -39.05
N SER A 439 62.25 -7.30 -39.22
CA SER A 439 61.29 -6.58 -40.07
C SER A 439 59.91 -6.71 -39.44
#